data_AF-A0A7C1J6T4-F1
#
_entry.id   AF-A0A7C1J6T4-F1
#
_cell.length_a   1.000
_cell.length_b   1.000
_cell.length_c   1.000
_cell.angle_alpha   90.00
_cell.angle_beta   90.00
_cell.angle_gamma   90.00
#
_symmetry.space_group_name_H-M   'P 1'
#
loop_
_entity.id
_entity.type
_entity.pdbx_description
1 polymer ?
#
loop_
_entity_poly.entity_id
_entity_poly.type
_entity_poly.pdbx_seq_one_letter_code
_entity_poly.pdbx_strand_id
1 'polypeptide(L)'
;MVDLFDPLTIGGLKLPNRLVRSATNMRLAGPQGEVSEELLGVYRKLAQGGVGLCITGHAYVSPEGKVSDGQLGIWDDRLIDGLKRLVETFKVEGGSIVVQLSHGGALAFKAPEERLSPSPFKGARGMSLGEIEDLKRAFVEAAKRAKKAGFDGVQLHSAHGYLLSSFLSPQTEPA
;
A
#
# COMPACT_ATOMS: atom_id res chain seq x y z
N MET A 1 -20.31 15.62 -23.46
CA MET A 1 -20.60 15.19 -22.09
C MET A 1 -19.60 14.11 -21.74
N VAL A 2 -19.08 14.07 -20.51
CA VAL A 2 -18.11 13.05 -20.09
C VAL A 2 -18.87 11.92 -19.41
N ASP A 3 -18.66 10.70 -19.85
CA ASP A 3 -19.25 9.47 -19.32
C ASP A 3 -18.26 8.71 -18.41
N LEU A 4 -18.81 7.81 -17.59
CA LEU A 4 -18.06 6.90 -16.72
C LEU A 4 -17.11 5.98 -17.50
N PHE A 5 -17.52 5.56 -18.70
CA PHE A 5 -16.75 4.66 -19.57
C PHE A 5 -15.84 5.38 -20.56
N ASP A 6 -15.82 6.72 -20.54
CA ASP A 6 -14.86 7.47 -21.34
C ASP A 6 -13.44 7.25 -20.81
N PRO A 7 -12.44 7.08 -21.69
CA PRO A 7 -11.06 6.97 -21.27
C PRO A 7 -10.56 8.25 -20.60
N LEU A 8 -9.57 8.09 -19.72
CA LEU A 8 -8.94 9.19 -18.99
C LEU A 8 -7.43 8.97 -18.94
N THR A 9 -6.66 10.05 -19.12
CA THR A 9 -5.22 10.03 -18.87
C THR A 9 -4.90 10.78 -17.58
N ILE A 10 -4.19 10.14 -16.65
CA ILE A 10 -3.71 10.74 -15.41
C ILE A 10 -2.18 10.65 -15.40
N GLY A 11 -1.50 11.78 -15.63
CA GLY A 11 -0.05 11.76 -15.85
C GLY A 11 0.31 10.86 -17.03
N GLY A 12 1.07 9.79 -16.78
CA GLY A 12 1.42 8.78 -17.78
C GLY A 12 0.44 7.60 -17.89
N LEU A 13 -0.57 7.50 -17.01
CA LEU A 13 -1.52 6.38 -16.97
C LEU A 13 -2.65 6.60 -17.96
N LYS A 14 -2.82 5.68 -18.92
CA LYS A 14 -3.95 5.66 -19.84
C LYS A 14 -4.99 4.67 -19.32
N LEU A 15 -6.09 5.19 -18.79
CA LEU A 15 -7.16 4.39 -18.20
C LEU A 15 -8.30 4.21 -19.22
N PRO A 16 -8.83 2.98 -19.38
CA PRO A 16 -9.90 2.70 -20.35
C PRO A 16 -11.26 3.27 -19.92
N ASN A 17 -11.43 3.59 -18.63
CA ASN A 17 -12.63 4.17 -18.05
C ASN A 17 -12.28 4.88 -16.73
N ARG A 18 -13.30 5.47 -16.08
CA ARG A 18 -13.16 6.24 -14.84
C ARG A 18 -13.48 5.43 -13.58
N LEU A 19 -13.51 4.10 -13.67
CA LEU A 19 -13.72 3.22 -12.52
C LEU A 19 -12.39 3.00 -11.79
N VAL A 20 -12.37 3.37 -10.51
CA VAL A 20 -11.23 3.12 -9.62
C VAL A 20 -11.65 2.14 -8.54
N ARG A 21 -10.98 1.00 -8.46
CA ARG A 21 -11.08 0.13 -7.28
C ARG A 21 -10.18 0.71 -6.19
N SER A 22 -10.81 1.20 -5.12
CA SER A 22 -10.11 1.74 -3.94
C SER A 22 -9.17 0.71 -3.29
N ALA A 23 -8.26 1.14 -2.42
CA ALA A 23 -7.46 0.22 -1.62
C ALA A 23 -8.35 -0.55 -0.65
N THR A 24 -8.19 -1.87 -0.57
CA THR A 24 -8.88 -2.69 0.45
C THR A 24 -8.02 -3.84 0.89
N ASN A 25 -7.75 -3.89 2.19
CA ASN A 25 -7.02 -4.98 2.81
C ASN A 25 -7.91 -6.22 2.85
N MET A 26 -7.59 -7.22 2.03
CA MET A 26 -8.35 -8.47 1.94
C MET A 26 -7.92 -9.48 3.02
N ARG A 27 -6.79 -9.25 3.70
CA ARG A 27 -6.18 -10.18 4.67
C ARG A 27 -5.91 -11.57 4.08
N LEU A 28 -5.55 -11.62 2.79
CA LEU A 28 -5.28 -12.87 2.05
C LEU A 28 -3.80 -13.09 1.75
N ALA A 29 -2.90 -12.15 2.06
CA ALA A 29 -1.47 -12.36 1.85
C ALA A 29 -0.92 -13.44 2.81
N GLY A 30 0.29 -13.93 2.53
CA GLY A 30 1.02 -14.82 3.41
C GLY A 30 1.43 -14.14 4.72
N PRO A 31 1.95 -14.91 5.70
CA PRO A 31 2.35 -14.39 7.01
C PRO A 31 3.39 -13.27 6.95
N GLN A 32 4.29 -13.29 5.96
CA GLN A 32 5.30 -12.25 5.71
C GLN A 32 4.91 -11.32 4.56
N GLY A 33 3.61 -11.24 4.26
CA GLY A 33 3.06 -10.37 3.23
C GLY A 33 3.27 -10.86 1.81
N GLU A 34 3.55 -12.14 1.62
CA GLU A 34 3.67 -12.77 0.32
C GLU A 34 2.34 -12.75 -0.44
N VAL A 35 2.40 -12.64 -1.76
CA VAL A 35 1.20 -12.80 -2.60
C VAL A 35 0.80 -14.29 -2.60
N SER A 36 -0.45 -14.56 -2.22
CA SER A 36 -1.05 -15.90 -2.23
C SER A 36 -1.87 -16.16 -3.51
N GLU A 37 -2.19 -17.43 -3.78
CA GLU A 37 -3.06 -17.79 -4.91
C GLU A 37 -4.49 -17.26 -4.73
N GLU A 38 -4.99 -17.22 -3.49
CA GLU A 38 -6.30 -16.65 -3.17
C GLU A 38 -6.33 -15.15 -3.49
N LEU A 39 -5.27 -14.42 -3.13
CA LEU A 39 -5.14 -13.00 -3.45
C LEU A 39 -5.13 -12.79 -4.97
N LEU A 40 -4.33 -13.58 -5.71
CA LEU A 40 -4.31 -13.53 -7.18
C LEU A 40 -5.70 -13.80 -7.77
N GLY A 41 -6.46 -14.73 -7.20
CA GLY A 41 -7.84 -15.02 -7.58
C GLY A 41 -8.75 -13.79 -7.49
N VAL A 42 -8.60 -12.94 -6.47
CA VAL A 42 -9.39 -11.71 -6.35
C VAL A 42 -9.02 -10.69 -7.42
N TYR A 43 -7.73 -10.45 -7.66
CA TYR A 43 -7.31 -9.46 -8.67
C TYR A 43 -7.64 -9.91 -10.09
N ARG A 44 -7.62 -11.22 -10.37
CA ARG A 44 -8.11 -11.78 -11.64
C ARG A 44 -9.58 -11.43 -11.87
N LYS A 45 -10.44 -11.61 -10.85
CA LYS A 45 -11.86 -11.25 -10.94
C LYS A 45 -12.06 -9.74 -11.11
N LEU A 46 -11.28 -8.92 -10.43
CA LEU A 46 -11.32 -7.46 -10.57
C LEU A 46 -10.92 -7.01 -11.98
N ALA A 47 -9.90 -7.63 -12.56
CA ALA A 47 -9.46 -7.38 -13.93
C ALA A 47 -10.56 -7.76 -14.94
N GLN A 48 -11.13 -8.96 -14.80
CA GLN A 48 -12.24 -9.44 -15.65
C GLN A 48 -13.49 -8.56 -15.55
N GLY A 49 -13.67 -7.86 -14.42
CA GLY A 49 -14.74 -6.88 -14.21
C GLY A 49 -14.53 -5.54 -14.93
N GLY A 50 -13.40 -5.33 -15.62
CA GLY A 50 -13.16 -4.13 -16.44
C GLY A 50 -12.84 -2.86 -15.65
N VAL A 51 -12.32 -2.96 -14.42
CA VAL A 51 -11.88 -1.80 -13.64
C VAL A 51 -10.69 -1.11 -14.35
N GLY A 52 -10.80 0.21 -14.58
CA GLY A 52 -9.75 0.97 -15.25
C GLY A 52 -8.48 1.14 -14.42
N LEU A 53 -8.61 1.46 -13.13
CA LEU A 53 -7.50 1.58 -12.18
C LEU A 53 -7.77 0.78 -10.90
N CYS A 54 -6.89 -0.15 -10.56
CA CYS A 54 -6.93 -0.86 -9.29
C CYS A 54 -5.84 -0.37 -8.34
N ILE A 55 -6.24 0.01 -7.14
CA ILE A 55 -5.34 0.28 -6.03
C ILE A 55 -5.33 -0.96 -5.15
N THR A 56 -4.16 -1.53 -4.89
CA THR A 56 -4.08 -2.75 -4.06
C THR A 56 -4.56 -2.50 -2.63
N GLY A 57 -4.80 -3.57 -1.89
CA GLY A 57 -4.71 -3.49 -0.42
C GLY A 57 -3.37 -2.89 0.02
N HIS A 58 -3.37 -2.18 1.14
CA HIS A 58 -2.21 -1.43 1.59
C HIS A 58 -1.04 -2.34 1.96
N ALA A 59 0.10 -2.12 1.32
CA ALA A 59 1.32 -2.87 1.52
C ALA A 59 2.20 -2.19 2.57
N TYR A 60 2.69 -2.93 3.56
CA TYR A 60 3.58 -2.36 4.58
C TYR A 60 5.02 -2.26 4.06
N VAL A 61 5.64 -1.10 4.28
CA VAL A 61 6.98 -0.76 3.75
C VAL A 61 8.13 -1.25 4.63
N SER A 62 7.86 -1.56 5.89
CA SER A 62 8.78 -2.18 6.85
C SER A 62 8.00 -3.09 7.81
N PRO A 63 8.61 -4.17 8.35
CA PRO A 63 7.93 -5.13 9.22
C PRO A 63 7.23 -4.50 10.43
N GLU A 64 7.81 -3.44 11.00
CA GLU A 64 7.29 -2.70 12.15
C GLU A 64 5.97 -1.98 11.83
N GLY A 65 5.71 -1.74 10.55
CA GLY A 65 4.51 -1.05 10.07
C GLY A 65 3.34 -1.97 9.71
N LYS A 66 3.46 -3.30 9.85
CA LYS A 66 2.37 -4.24 9.57
C LYS A 66 1.20 -4.00 10.54
N VAL A 67 -0.04 -3.99 10.05
CA VAL A 67 -1.28 -3.66 10.78
C VAL A 67 -2.16 -4.87 11.03
N SER A 68 -2.08 -5.92 10.20
CA SER A 68 -2.89 -7.12 10.39
C SER A 68 -2.26 -8.36 9.79
N ASP A 69 -2.65 -9.54 10.28
CA ASP A 69 -2.39 -10.79 9.55
C ASP A 69 -3.01 -10.76 8.16
N GLY A 70 -2.31 -11.38 7.21
CA GLY A 70 -2.67 -11.42 5.80
C GLY A 70 -2.54 -10.09 5.05
N GLN A 71 -1.89 -9.08 5.63
CA GLN A 71 -1.60 -7.83 4.93
C GLN A 71 -0.48 -8.03 3.89
N LEU A 72 -0.63 -7.44 2.71
CA LEU A 72 0.39 -7.45 1.66
C LEU A 72 1.69 -6.77 2.13
N GLY A 73 2.86 -7.29 1.75
CA GLY A 73 4.16 -6.72 2.09
C GLY A 73 4.89 -6.15 0.87
N ILE A 74 5.75 -5.15 1.09
CA ILE A 74 6.67 -4.61 0.06
C ILE A 74 7.99 -4.14 0.67
N TRP A 75 8.41 -4.80 1.74
CA TRP A 75 9.52 -4.39 2.61
C TRP A 75 10.85 -5.11 2.30
N ASP A 76 10.82 -6.22 1.55
CA ASP A 76 12.00 -7.04 1.20
C ASP A 76 11.99 -7.42 -0.29
N ASP A 77 13.18 -7.57 -0.89
CA ASP A 77 13.32 -7.90 -2.30
C ASP A 77 12.78 -9.30 -2.64
N ARG A 78 12.70 -10.22 -1.67
CA ARG A 78 12.08 -11.55 -1.85
C ARG A 78 10.60 -11.49 -2.26
N LEU A 79 9.93 -10.38 -1.99
CA LEU A 79 8.50 -10.21 -2.28
C LEU A 79 8.24 -9.78 -3.73
N ILE A 80 9.27 -9.34 -4.47
CA ILE A 80 9.14 -8.75 -5.80
C ILE A 80 8.49 -9.73 -6.78
N ASP A 81 8.90 -11.00 -6.78
CA ASP A 81 8.38 -11.99 -7.74
C ASP A 81 6.89 -12.26 -7.53
N GLY A 82 6.44 -12.35 -6.27
CA GLY A 82 5.02 -12.47 -5.93
C GLY A 82 4.22 -11.24 -6.36
N LEU A 83 4.76 -10.03 -6.09
CA LEU A 83 4.16 -8.77 -6.51
C LEU A 83 4.09 -8.64 -8.04
N LYS A 84 5.10 -9.12 -8.77
CA LYS A 84 5.10 -9.16 -10.22
C LYS A 84 3.96 -10.05 -10.76
N ARG A 85 3.77 -11.24 -10.18
CA ARG A 85 2.64 -12.12 -10.53
C ARG A 85 1.28 -11.44 -10.30
N LEU A 86 1.15 -10.65 -9.23
CA LEU A 86 -0.05 -9.88 -8.94
C LEU A 86 -0.33 -8.82 -10.01
N VAL A 87 0.70 -8.06 -10.38
CA VAL A 87 0.64 -7.05 -11.45
C VAL A 87 0.23 -7.69 -12.77
N GLU A 88 0.94 -8.75 -13.17
CA GLU A 88 0.66 -9.48 -14.42
C GLU A 88 -0.77 -10.01 -14.44
N THR A 89 -1.24 -10.60 -13.33
CA THR A 89 -2.61 -11.12 -13.20
C THR A 89 -3.67 -10.05 -13.43
N PHE A 90 -3.46 -8.82 -12.97
CA PHE A 90 -4.43 -7.75 -13.16
C PHE A 90 -4.36 -7.14 -14.57
N LYS A 91 -3.15 -6.96 -15.11
CA LYS A 91 -2.92 -6.22 -16.36
C LYS A 91 -3.31 -6.99 -17.62
N VAL A 92 -3.57 -8.30 -17.54
CA VAL A 92 -4.03 -9.12 -18.68
C VAL A 92 -5.27 -8.53 -19.36
N GLU A 93 -6.16 -7.88 -18.60
CA GLU A 93 -7.41 -7.29 -19.13
C GLU A 93 -7.28 -5.79 -19.48
N GLY A 94 -6.06 -5.25 -19.53
CA GLY A 94 -5.79 -3.88 -19.98
C GLY A 94 -5.99 -2.76 -18.95
N GLY A 95 -6.26 -3.10 -17.69
CA GLY A 95 -6.33 -2.13 -16.59
C GLY A 95 -4.96 -1.69 -16.07
N SER A 96 -4.90 -0.58 -15.33
CA SER A 96 -3.71 -0.13 -14.59
C SER A 96 -3.78 -0.55 -13.12
N ILE A 97 -2.63 -0.85 -12.52
CA ILE A 97 -2.54 -1.24 -11.11
C ILE A 97 -1.47 -0.43 -10.36
N VAL A 98 -1.84 0.08 -9.19
CA VAL A 98 -0.95 0.82 -8.30
C VAL A 98 -0.96 0.19 -6.91
N VAL A 99 0.20 0.14 -6.26
CA VAL A 99 0.30 -0.34 -4.88
C VAL A 99 0.13 0.81 -3.90
N GLN A 100 -0.72 0.63 -2.88
CA GLN A 100 -0.82 1.59 -1.79
C GLN A 100 0.25 1.28 -0.74
N LEU A 101 1.24 2.16 -0.57
CA LEU A 101 2.32 2.03 0.42
C LEU A 101 1.85 2.58 1.77
N SER A 102 2.10 1.83 2.84
CA SER A 102 1.61 2.17 4.18
C SER A 102 2.59 1.81 5.29
N HIS A 103 2.40 2.46 6.45
CA HIS A 103 3.04 2.10 7.71
C HIS A 103 2.05 2.33 8.86
N GLY A 104 1.80 1.30 9.67
CA GLY A 104 0.76 1.29 10.70
C GLY A 104 0.97 2.24 11.87
N GLY A 105 2.23 2.58 12.19
CA GLY A 105 2.55 3.49 13.29
C GLY A 105 1.97 2.98 14.62
N ALA A 106 1.25 3.84 15.35
CA ALA A 106 0.60 3.50 16.62
C ALA A 106 -0.48 2.40 16.50
N LEU A 107 -0.90 2.07 15.28
CA LEU A 107 -1.86 1.01 14.97
C LEU A 107 -1.19 -0.25 14.40
N ALA A 108 0.14 -0.33 14.41
CA ALA A 108 0.85 -1.53 14.00
C ALA A 108 0.50 -2.74 14.88
N PHE A 109 0.53 -3.93 14.29
CA PHE A 109 0.27 -5.23 14.89
C PHE A 109 1.49 -5.70 15.71
N LYS A 110 1.82 -4.91 16.73
CA LYS A 110 2.89 -5.13 17.70
C LYS A 110 2.42 -4.78 19.10
N ALA A 111 3.18 -5.12 20.14
CA ALA A 111 2.94 -4.61 21.48
C ALA A 111 3.03 -3.07 21.48
N PRO A 112 2.18 -2.33 22.23
CA PRO A 112 2.13 -0.87 22.19
C PRO A 112 3.48 -0.16 22.29
N GLU A 113 4.36 -0.62 23.19
CA GLU A 113 5.69 -0.07 23.47
C GLU A 113 6.68 -0.20 22.30
N GLU A 114 6.43 -1.12 21.36
CA GLU A 114 7.23 -1.27 20.14
C GLU A 114 6.73 -0.40 18.98
N ARG A 115 5.56 0.22 19.12
CA ARG A 115 4.92 1.00 18.05
C ARG A 115 5.51 2.40 17.96
N LEU A 116 5.47 2.95 16.75
CA LEU A 116 6.02 4.24 16.41
C LEU A 116 4.92 5.28 16.15
N SER A 117 5.12 6.49 16.64
CA SER A 117 4.28 7.65 16.34
C SER A 117 5.12 8.94 16.34
N PRO A 118 4.63 10.05 15.77
CA PRO A 118 5.38 11.31 15.74
C PRO A 118 5.77 11.77 17.15
N SER A 119 4.80 11.77 18.08
CA SER A 119 5.00 11.91 19.52
C SER A 119 4.44 10.69 20.26
N PRO A 120 4.74 10.50 21.56
CA PRO A 120 4.10 9.45 22.34
C PRO A 120 2.57 9.51 22.25
N PHE A 121 1.93 8.42 21.82
CA PHE A 121 0.49 8.38 21.61
C PHE A 121 -0.07 6.96 21.77
N LYS A 122 -1.10 6.79 22.61
CA LYS A 122 -1.74 5.48 22.86
C LYS A 122 -0.75 4.34 23.19
N GLY A 123 0.30 4.65 23.93
CA GLY A 123 1.35 3.69 24.30
C GLY A 123 2.47 3.50 23.27
N ALA A 124 2.30 3.99 22.03
CA ALA A 124 3.38 4.08 21.06
C ALA A 124 4.40 5.13 21.49
N ARG A 125 5.67 4.90 21.15
CA ARG A 125 6.74 5.85 21.44
C ARG A 125 6.89 6.89 20.33
N GLY A 126 7.38 8.06 20.72
CA GLY A 126 7.84 9.08 19.78
C GLY A 126 9.01 8.57 18.93
N MET A 127 8.99 8.89 17.65
CA MET A 127 10.08 8.60 16.73
C MET A 127 11.23 9.59 16.94
N SER A 128 12.45 9.07 16.90
CA SER A 128 13.65 9.89 16.75
C SER A 128 13.80 10.38 15.30
N LEU A 129 14.60 11.42 15.09
CA LEU A 129 14.92 11.89 13.74
C LEU A 129 15.59 10.80 12.87
N GLY A 130 16.41 9.93 13.47
CA GLY A 130 17.03 8.81 12.77
C GLY A 130 16.00 7.82 12.21
N GLU A 131 14.97 7.52 12.99
CA GLU A 131 13.88 6.62 12.59
C GLU A 131 12.96 7.25 11.55
N ILE A 132 12.79 8.57 11.58
CA ILE A 132 12.10 9.29 10.51
C ILE A 132 12.90 9.15 9.21
N GLU A 133 14.22 9.25 9.26
CA GLU A 133 15.08 9.01 8.08
C GLU A 133 15.03 7.55 7.60
N ASP A 134 14.98 6.57 8.51
CA ASP A 134 14.77 5.16 8.15
C ASP A 134 13.41 4.92 7.51
N LEU A 135 12.34 5.55 8.03
CA LEU A 135 11.01 5.48 7.45
C LEU A 135 11.00 6.03 6.02
N LYS A 136 11.62 7.19 5.81
CA LYS A 136 11.77 7.78 4.46
C LYS A 136 12.47 6.80 3.51
N ARG A 137 13.58 6.19 3.95
CA ARG A 137 14.27 5.15 3.18
C ARG A 137 13.38 3.95 2.87
N ALA A 138 12.60 3.47 3.84
CA ALA A 138 11.69 2.33 3.65
C ALA A 138 10.63 2.62 2.57
N PHE A 139 10.02 3.82 2.57
CA PHE A 139 9.08 4.21 1.51
C PHE A 139 9.75 4.32 0.13
N VAL A 140 10.97 4.84 0.06
CA VAL A 140 11.74 4.91 -1.19
C VAL A 140 12.06 3.53 -1.73
N GLU A 141 12.55 2.61 -0.89
CA GLU A 141 12.85 1.24 -1.31
C GLU A 141 11.59 0.48 -1.70
N ALA A 142 10.48 0.66 -0.97
CA ALA A 142 9.18 0.10 -1.35
C ALA A 142 8.71 0.59 -2.72
N ALA A 143 8.87 1.89 -3.03
CA ALA A 143 8.55 2.42 -4.35
C ALA A 143 9.46 1.86 -5.46
N LYS A 144 10.75 1.65 -5.17
CA LYS A 144 11.67 0.96 -6.10
C LYS A 144 11.24 -0.48 -6.35
N ARG A 145 10.84 -1.22 -5.31
CA ARG A 145 10.31 -2.59 -5.44
C ARG A 145 9.01 -2.62 -6.23
N ALA A 146 8.12 -1.65 -6.02
CA ALA A 146 6.90 -1.52 -6.80
C ALA A 146 7.21 -1.35 -8.29
N LYS A 147 8.17 -0.48 -8.62
CA LYS A 147 8.65 -0.31 -9.99
C LYS A 147 9.28 -1.59 -10.55
N LYS A 148 10.14 -2.28 -9.80
CA LYS A 148 10.74 -3.56 -10.21
C LYS A 148 9.67 -4.64 -10.48
N ALA A 149 8.60 -4.67 -9.68
CA ALA A 149 7.47 -5.58 -9.84
C ALA A 149 6.53 -5.21 -11.00
N GLY A 150 6.70 -4.03 -11.60
CA GLY A 150 5.93 -3.59 -12.77
C GLY A 150 4.61 -2.86 -12.46
N PHE A 151 4.39 -2.41 -11.21
CA PHE A 151 3.27 -1.53 -10.91
C PHE A 151 3.35 -0.25 -11.74
N ASP A 152 2.19 0.27 -12.14
CA ASP A 152 2.10 1.49 -12.93
C ASP A 152 2.32 2.76 -12.08
N GLY A 153 2.31 2.61 -10.76
CA GLY A 153 2.55 3.69 -9.81
C GLY A 153 2.39 3.25 -8.35
N VAL A 154 2.49 4.23 -7.46
CA VAL A 154 2.31 4.04 -6.02
C VAL A 154 1.33 5.08 -5.48
N GLN A 155 0.56 4.70 -4.48
CA GLN A 155 -0.23 5.63 -3.65
C GLN A 155 0.36 5.67 -2.24
N LEU A 156 0.59 6.86 -1.69
CA LEU A 156 1.01 7.00 -0.29
C LEU A 156 -0.21 7.00 0.63
N HIS A 157 -0.23 6.12 1.63
CA HIS A 157 -1.31 6.08 2.58
C HIS A 157 -1.12 7.11 3.71
N SER A 158 -1.63 8.33 3.49
CA SER A 158 -1.63 9.42 4.47
C SER A 158 -3.03 9.67 5.06
N ALA A 159 -3.70 8.61 5.48
CA ALA A 159 -5.07 8.67 6.01
C ALA A 159 -5.32 7.61 7.09
N HIS A 160 -6.53 7.58 7.65
CA HIS A 160 -7.03 6.55 8.57
C HIS A 160 -6.26 6.41 9.91
N GLY A 161 -5.50 7.42 10.31
CA GLY A 161 -4.76 7.42 11.58
C GLY A 161 -3.49 6.56 11.57
N TYR A 162 -3.05 6.10 10.39
CA TYR A 162 -1.74 5.49 10.20
C TYR A 162 -0.62 6.53 10.24
N LEU A 163 0.62 6.05 10.18
CA LEU A 163 1.80 6.84 10.57
C LEU A 163 1.91 8.17 9.83
N LEU A 164 1.76 8.18 8.50
CA LEU A 164 1.85 9.43 7.74
C LEU A 164 0.73 10.42 8.07
N SER A 165 -0.50 9.94 8.31
CA SER A 165 -1.58 10.84 8.74
C SER A 165 -1.43 11.34 10.16
N SER A 166 -0.76 10.59 11.06
CA SER A 166 -0.51 11.09 12.41
C SER A 166 0.45 12.29 12.42
N PHE A 167 1.38 12.39 11.45
CA PHE A 167 2.21 13.59 11.33
C PHE A 167 1.41 14.84 10.91
N LEU A 168 0.24 14.65 10.29
CA LEU A 168 -0.61 15.73 9.79
C LEU A 168 -1.67 16.16 10.81
N SER A 169 -1.89 15.35 11.85
CA SER A 169 -2.95 15.53 12.83
C SER A 169 -2.37 16.20 14.08
N PRO A 170 -2.85 17.40 14.47
CA PRO A 170 -2.36 18.09 15.67
C PRO A 170 -2.70 17.33 16.96
N GLN A 171 -3.62 16.36 16.91
CA GLN A 171 -3.94 15.49 18.05
C GLN A 171 -2.81 14.49 18.36
N THR A 172 -1.89 14.28 17.42
CA THR A 172 -0.81 13.29 17.51
C THR A 172 0.59 13.90 17.33
N GLU A 173 0.67 15.23 17.23
CA GLU A 173 1.91 16.00 17.30
C GLU A 173 2.07 16.60 18.71
N PRO A 174 3.30 16.76 19.22
CA PRO A 174 3.51 17.49 20.46
C PRO A 174 3.20 18.97 20.24
N ALA A 175 2.61 19.62 21.25
CA ALA A 175 2.29 21.04 21.23
C ALA A 175 3.55 21.93 21.15
#